data_AF-A0A7W5DDZ8-F1
#
_entry.id   AF-A0A7W5DDZ8-F1
#
_cell.length_a   1.000
_cell.length_b   1.000
_cell.length_c   1.000
_cell.angle_alpha   90.00
_cell.angle_beta   90.00
_cell.angle_gamma   90.00
#
_symmetry.space_group_name_H-M   'P 1'
#
loop_
_entity.id
_entity.type
_entity.pdbx_description
1 polymer ?
#
loop_
_entity_poly.entity_id
_entity_poly.type
_entity_poly.pdbx_seq_one_letter_code
_entity_poly.pdbx_strand_id
1 'polypeptide(L)'
;MDAMIPTDTPTSLAIAAALTVASVFLAVVLGLRLARRHPSDVRIVCYFFSLTVVLTVVVAMWASAGGAVDRDGVFHGRLGSGLNSLLRALLDVNSSLNLLGAIACVVVLPQLASYVLGGLFGCGTAPILVGRTLQFFAWGLAKSLIVASGMLGAMAGIGSAYSWKGWSAMGAASMSATALVLAAMAFGVLYLYRFQLSDAQLATGAGNSPVRTHLRSIHAWMTRNVRAS
;
A
#
# COMPACT_ATOMS: atom_id res chain seq x y z
N MET A 1 24.41 28.75 -14.59
CA MET A 1 25.19 28.70 -13.33
C MET A 1 24.18 28.59 -12.22
N ASP A 2 23.68 27.37 -12.00
CA ASP A 2 22.74 27.10 -10.92
C ASP A 2 23.53 26.98 -9.62
N ALA A 3 23.14 27.79 -8.63
CA ALA A 3 23.72 27.75 -7.31
C ALA A 3 23.54 26.35 -6.72
N MET A 4 24.66 25.65 -6.56
CA MET A 4 24.75 24.37 -5.88
C MET A 4 24.36 24.59 -4.42
N ILE A 5 23.10 24.37 -4.06
CA ILE A 5 22.63 24.48 -2.68
C ILE A 5 23.29 23.33 -1.90
N PRO A 6 24.17 23.61 -0.91
CA PRO A 6 24.76 22.57 -0.09
C PRO A 6 23.72 22.15 0.95
N THR A 7 22.91 21.12 0.64
CA THR A 7 21.78 20.69 1.48
C THR A 7 22.09 19.53 2.44
N ASP A 8 23.37 19.24 2.70
CA ASP A 8 23.74 18.28 3.76
C ASP A 8 23.73 18.96 5.13
N THR A 9 22.60 19.59 5.47
CA THR A 9 22.42 20.14 6.82
C THR A 9 22.27 18.98 7.80
N PRO A 10 22.98 18.96 8.94
CA PRO A 10 22.89 17.87 9.92
C PRO A 10 21.45 17.57 10.39
N THR A 11 20.57 18.56 10.29
CA THR A 11 19.13 18.45 10.57
C THR A 11 18.38 17.51 9.62
N SER A 12 18.66 17.53 8.31
CA SER A 12 17.96 16.68 7.33
C SER A 12 18.29 15.20 7.55
N LEU A 13 19.54 14.89 7.87
CA LEU A 13 19.99 13.54 8.18
C LEU A 13 19.38 13.04 9.50
N ALA A 14 19.32 13.88 10.52
CA ALA A 14 18.66 13.56 11.78
C ALA A 14 17.16 13.23 11.59
N ILE A 15 16.45 14.01 10.76
CA ILE A 15 15.04 13.76 10.43
C ILE A 15 14.87 12.43 9.68
N ALA A 16 15.70 12.16 8.67
CA ALA A 16 15.65 10.90 7.92
C ALA A 16 15.92 9.68 8.83
N ALA A 17 16.89 9.78 9.74
CA ALA A 17 17.19 8.75 10.72
C ALA A 17 16.01 8.53 11.69
N ALA A 18 15.43 9.61 12.23
CA ALA A 18 14.27 9.52 13.11
C ALA A 18 13.06 8.86 12.41
N LEU A 19 12.78 9.25 11.17
CA LEU A 19 11.73 8.65 10.35
C LEU A 19 11.98 7.16 10.08
N THR A 20 13.23 6.78 9.81
CA THR A 20 13.65 5.39 9.62
C THR A 20 13.35 4.57 10.87
N VAL A 21 13.81 5.02 12.04
CA VAL A 21 13.61 4.32 13.32
C VAL A 21 12.11 4.21 13.65
N ALA A 22 11.35 5.30 13.51
CA ALA A 22 9.91 5.30 13.76
C ALA A 22 9.17 4.34 12.82
N SER A 23 9.54 4.30 11.54
CA SER A 23 8.92 3.44 10.53
C SER A 23 9.23 1.96 10.78
N VAL A 24 10.47 1.63 11.13
CA VAL A 24 10.85 0.27 11.53
C VAL A 24 10.07 -0.17 12.76
N PHE A 25 10.04 0.67 13.81
CA PHE A 25 9.29 0.38 15.02
C PHE A 25 7.81 0.14 14.72
N LEU A 26 7.19 1.02 13.93
CA LEU A 26 5.79 0.90 13.55
C LEU A 26 5.52 -0.38 12.74
N ALA A 27 6.35 -0.66 11.73
CA ALA A 27 6.23 -1.88 10.92
C ALA A 27 6.37 -3.15 11.76
N VAL A 28 7.32 -3.18 12.71
CA VAL A 28 7.52 -4.31 13.63
C VAL A 28 6.33 -4.47 14.57
N VAL A 29 5.85 -3.39 15.21
CA VAL A 29 4.71 -3.46 16.13
C VAL A 29 3.44 -3.92 15.40
N LEU A 30 3.14 -3.34 14.24
CA LEU A 30 1.98 -3.73 13.43
C LEU A 30 2.12 -5.15 12.89
N GLY A 31 3.31 -5.51 12.40
CA GLY A 31 3.63 -6.85 11.93
C GLY A 31 3.45 -7.91 13.02
N LEU A 32 3.96 -7.67 14.23
CA LEU A 32 3.79 -8.58 15.37
C LEU A 32 2.34 -8.69 15.81
N ARG A 33 1.60 -7.56 15.86
CA ARG A 33 0.17 -7.58 16.19
C ARG A 33 -0.65 -8.33 15.13
N LEU A 34 -0.33 -8.13 13.86
CA LEU A 34 -0.97 -8.83 12.75
C LEU A 34 -0.61 -10.33 12.76
N ALA A 35 0.65 -10.68 13.03
CA ALA A 35 1.12 -12.06 13.07
C ALA A 35 0.42 -12.91 14.13
N ARG A 36 0.03 -12.32 15.27
CA ARG A 36 -0.69 -13.02 16.35
C ARG A 36 -2.07 -13.52 15.91
N ARG A 37 -2.74 -12.84 14.98
CA ARG A 37 -4.11 -13.19 14.54
C ARG A 37 -4.17 -13.71 13.10
N HIS A 38 -3.31 -13.20 12.23
CA HIS A 38 -3.28 -13.46 10.80
C HIS A 38 -1.83 -13.64 10.30
N PRO A 39 -1.12 -14.71 10.74
CA PRO A 39 0.28 -14.94 10.35
C PRO A 39 0.45 -15.17 8.85
N SER A 40 -0.58 -15.70 8.17
CA SER A 40 -0.59 -15.82 6.71
C SER A 40 -0.39 -14.49 6.01
N ASP A 41 -1.01 -13.42 6.53
CA ASP A 41 -1.01 -12.11 5.88
C ASP A 41 0.39 -11.49 5.95
N VAL A 42 1.04 -11.59 7.11
CA VAL A 42 2.43 -11.15 7.30
C VAL A 42 3.38 -11.89 6.36
N ARG A 43 3.24 -13.22 6.24
CA ARG A 43 4.07 -14.01 5.32
C ARG A 43 3.93 -13.56 3.87
N ILE A 44 2.72 -13.27 3.42
CA ILE A 44 2.46 -12.82 2.04
C ILE A 44 3.09 -11.45 1.80
N VAL A 45 2.96 -10.51 2.73
CA VAL A 45 3.58 -9.18 2.64
C VAL A 45 5.11 -9.28 2.58
N CYS A 46 5.71 -10.03 3.50
CA CYS A 46 7.15 -10.26 3.51
C CYS A 46 7.63 -10.97 2.24
N TYR A 47 6.85 -11.92 1.73
CA TYR A 47 7.16 -12.58 0.46
C TYR A 47 7.17 -11.59 -0.71
N PHE A 48 6.14 -10.74 -0.87
CA PHE A 48 6.12 -9.73 -1.92
C PHE A 48 7.26 -8.72 -1.79
N PHE A 49 7.58 -8.30 -0.56
CA PHE A 49 8.74 -7.45 -0.30
C PHE A 49 10.03 -8.10 -0.80
N SER A 50 10.36 -9.30 -0.31
CA SER A 50 11.59 -10.01 -0.64
C SER A 50 11.69 -10.35 -2.11
N LEU A 51 10.58 -10.80 -2.72
CA LEU A 51 10.51 -11.08 -4.15
C LEU A 51 10.83 -9.83 -4.96
N THR A 52 10.25 -8.68 -4.59
CA THR A 52 10.49 -7.42 -5.29
C THR A 52 11.93 -6.95 -5.15
N VAL A 53 12.51 -7.06 -3.95
CA VAL A 53 13.92 -6.73 -3.72
C VAL A 53 14.82 -7.57 -4.63
N VAL A 54 14.64 -8.89 -4.62
CA VAL A 54 15.44 -9.81 -5.45
C VAL A 54 15.27 -9.50 -6.93
N LEU A 55 14.03 -9.34 -7.40
CA LEU A 55 13.76 -9.05 -8.81
C LEU A 55 14.39 -7.72 -9.24
N THR A 56 14.26 -6.69 -8.40
CA THR A 56 14.84 -5.35 -8.66
C THR A 56 16.36 -5.44 -8.75
N VAL A 57 16.99 -6.19 -7.85
CA VAL A 57 18.44 -6.41 -7.85
C VAL A 57 18.90 -7.14 -9.10
N VAL A 58 18.24 -8.25 -9.46
CA VAL A 58 18.55 -9.02 -10.67
C VAL A 58 18.42 -8.18 -11.93
N VAL A 59 17.31 -7.43 -12.06
CA VAL A 59 17.07 -6.54 -13.21
C VAL A 59 18.12 -5.44 -13.28
N ALA A 60 18.48 -4.82 -12.14
CA ALA A 60 19.50 -3.77 -12.10
C ALA A 60 20.89 -4.29 -12.50
N MET A 61 21.30 -5.45 -11.98
CA MET A 61 22.58 -6.08 -12.35
C MET A 61 22.60 -6.46 -13.84
N TRP A 62 21.52 -7.06 -14.34
CA TRP A 62 21.39 -7.41 -15.76
C TRP A 62 21.43 -6.18 -16.67
N ALA A 63 20.71 -5.11 -16.31
CA ALA A 63 20.68 -3.87 -17.07
C ALA A 63 22.05 -3.16 -17.08
N SER A 64 22.77 -3.19 -15.96
CA SER A 64 24.14 -2.66 -15.87
C SER A 64 25.13 -3.46 -16.71
N ALA A 65 25.08 -4.80 -16.63
CA ALA A 65 25.95 -5.68 -17.42
C ALA A 65 25.69 -5.56 -18.94
N GLY A 66 24.44 -5.33 -19.34
CA GLY A 66 24.05 -5.11 -20.73
C GLY A 66 24.31 -3.68 -21.26
N GLY A 67 24.85 -2.78 -20.44
CA GLY A 67 25.07 -1.37 -20.81
C GLY A 67 23.77 -0.57 -21.00
N ALA A 68 22.62 -1.09 -20.56
CA ALA A 68 21.34 -0.39 -20.59
C ALA A 68 21.24 0.69 -19.50
N VAL A 69 22.06 0.57 -18.45
CA VAL A 69 22.23 1.57 -17.38
C VAL A 69 23.73 1.82 -17.22
N ASP A 70 24.15 3.08 -17.30
CA ASP A 70 25.54 3.46 -17.10
C ASP A 70 25.93 3.56 -15.61
N ARG A 71 27.19 3.92 -15.35
CA ARG A 71 27.69 4.11 -13.97
C ARG A 71 27.07 5.33 -13.26
N ASP A 72 26.44 6.21 -14.01
CA ASP A 72 25.74 7.39 -13.51
C ASP A 72 24.25 7.08 -13.23
N GLY A 73 23.81 5.83 -13.44
CA GLY A 73 22.42 5.41 -13.24
C GLY A 73 21.47 5.89 -14.34
N VAL A 74 22.00 6.38 -15.46
CA VAL A 74 21.22 6.87 -16.59
C VAL A 74 20.88 5.72 -17.53
N PHE A 75 19.61 5.65 -17.92
CA PHE A 75 19.10 4.65 -18.84
C PHE A 75 19.46 5.01 -20.29
N HIS A 76 20.10 4.08 -21.01
CA HIS A 76 20.52 4.26 -22.40
C HIS A 76 19.88 3.27 -23.36
N GLY A 77 19.71 3.70 -24.62
CA GLY A 77 19.18 2.88 -25.71
C GLY A 77 17.71 2.47 -25.56
N ARG A 78 17.25 1.60 -26.47
CA ARG A 78 15.86 1.11 -26.48
C ARG A 78 15.52 0.30 -25.21
N LEU A 79 16.45 -0.53 -24.76
CA LEU A 79 16.29 -1.33 -23.54
C LEU A 79 16.19 -0.45 -22.29
N GLY A 80 17.09 0.53 -22.13
CA GLY A 80 17.03 1.47 -21.02
C GLY A 80 15.74 2.30 -21.03
N SER A 81 15.30 2.77 -22.20
CA SER A 81 14.02 3.48 -22.34
C SER A 81 12.81 2.62 -21.93
N GLY A 82 12.81 1.33 -22.31
CA GLY A 82 11.79 0.38 -21.89
C GLY A 82 11.78 0.16 -20.37
N LEU A 83 12.96 -0.01 -19.76
CA LEU A 83 13.10 -0.16 -18.31
C LEU A 83 12.66 1.09 -17.55
N ASN A 84 13.04 2.29 -18.02
CA ASN A 84 12.60 3.55 -17.43
C ASN A 84 11.08 3.73 -17.54
N SER A 85 10.48 3.34 -18.67
CA SER A 85 9.03 3.38 -18.85
C SER A 85 8.31 2.42 -17.90
N LEU A 86 8.82 1.20 -17.76
CA LEU A 86 8.31 0.22 -16.80
C LEU A 86 8.46 0.72 -15.36
N LEU A 87 9.61 1.28 -14.99
CA LEU A 87 9.88 1.84 -13.67
C LEU A 87 8.91 2.99 -13.35
N ARG A 88 8.69 3.92 -14.29
CA ARG A 88 7.72 5.00 -14.15
C ARG A 88 6.30 4.47 -13.97
N ALA A 89 5.90 3.46 -14.75
CA ALA A 89 4.58 2.85 -14.63
C ALA A 89 4.40 2.15 -13.26
N LEU A 90 5.44 1.48 -12.75
CA LEU A 90 5.41 0.83 -11.43
C LEU A 90 5.44 1.83 -10.27
N LEU A 91 6.11 2.97 -10.45
CA LEU A 91 6.19 4.06 -9.46
C LEU A 91 5.01 5.04 -9.53
N ASP A 92 4.16 4.97 -10.56
CA ASP A 92 2.93 5.76 -10.66
C ASP A 92 1.85 5.19 -9.73
N VAL A 93 2.09 5.38 -8.43
CA VAL A 93 1.18 4.99 -7.35
C VAL A 93 -0.15 5.71 -7.52
N ASN A 94 -0.15 6.96 -7.99
CA ASN A 94 -1.39 7.73 -8.17
C ASN A 94 -2.30 7.08 -9.22
N SER A 95 -1.77 6.72 -10.39
CA SER A 95 -2.52 6.01 -11.42
C SER A 95 -3.04 4.65 -10.91
N SER A 96 -2.19 3.91 -10.19
CA SER A 96 -2.58 2.62 -9.58
C SER A 96 -3.71 2.77 -8.55
N LEU A 97 -3.65 3.79 -7.69
CA LEU A 97 -4.67 4.09 -6.70
C LEU A 97 -5.98 4.56 -7.35
N ASN A 98 -5.89 5.40 -8.38
CA ASN A 98 -7.05 5.87 -9.13
C ASN A 98 -7.75 4.70 -9.83
N LEU A 99 -6.99 3.80 -10.44
CA LEU A 99 -7.54 2.59 -11.06
C LEU A 99 -8.22 1.69 -10.03
N LEU A 100 -7.56 1.41 -8.90
CA LEU A 100 -8.10 0.57 -7.84
C LEU A 100 -9.35 1.19 -7.21
N GLY A 101 -9.33 2.50 -6.98
CA GLY A 101 -10.45 3.29 -6.49
C GLY A 101 -11.62 3.30 -7.48
N ALA A 102 -11.35 3.49 -8.78
CA ALA A 102 -12.37 3.44 -9.83
C ALA A 102 -13.05 2.06 -9.88
N ILE A 103 -12.28 0.97 -9.81
CA ILE A 103 -12.83 -0.40 -9.73
C ILE A 103 -13.72 -0.55 -8.49
N ALA A 104 -13.25 -0.07 -7.33
CA ALA A 104 -14.04 -0.13 -6.10
C ALA A 104 -15.34 0.69 -6.21
N CYS A 105 -15.28 1.90 -6.75
CA CYS A 105 -16.44 2.77 -6.97
C CYS A 105 -17.46 2.14 -7.93
N VAL A 106 -17.00 1.57 -9.05
CA VAL A 106 -17.87 0.92 -10.04
C VAL A 106 -18.61 -0.29 -9.44
N VAL A 107 -18.02 -0.98 -8.47
CA VAL A 107 -18.69 -2.12 -7.80
C VAL A 107 -19.57 -1.66 -6.64
N VAL A 108 -19.08 -0.76 -5.80
CA VAL A 108 -19.75 -0.36 -4.54
C VAL A 108 -20.89 0.62 -4.79
N LEU A 109 -20.70 1.64 -5.63
CA LEU A 109 -21.70 2.69 -5.82
C LEU A 109 -23.03 2.16 -6.37
N PRO A 110 -23.07 1.28 -7.40
CA PRO A 110 -24.34 0.74 -7.88
C PRO A 110 -25.08 -0.11 -6.84
N GLN A 111 -24.34 -0.84 -5.99
CA GLN A 111 -24.94 -1.61 -4.89
C GLN A 111 -25.51 -0.71 -3.80
N LEU A 112 -24.80 0.36 -3.43
CA LEU A 112 -25.30 1.35 -2.48
C LEU A 112 -26.51 2.10 -3.03
N ALA A 113 -26.46 2.52 -4.30
CA ALA A 113 -27.58 3.17 -4.97
C ALA A 113 -28.81 2.25 -5.01
N SER A 114 -28.64 0.98 -5.41
CA SER A 114 -29.71 -0.03 -5.40
C SER A 114 -30.28 -0.24 -3.99
N TYR A 115 -29.42 -0.30 -2.97
CA TYR A 115 -29.85 -0.45 -1.59
C TYR A 115 -30.67 0.75 -1.10
N VAL A 116 -30.23 1.98 -1.39
CA VAL A 116 -30.94 3.20 -1.01
C VAL A 116 -32.25 3.32 -1.77
N LEU A 117 -32.24 3.19 -3.09
CA LEU A 117 -33.42 3.33 -3.94
C LEU A 117 -34.46 2.25 -3.62
N GLY A 118 -34.06 0.98 -3.54
CA GLY A 118 -34.95 -0.10 -3.11
C GLY A 118 -35.39 0.04 -1.65
N GLY A 119 -34.50 0.54 -0.79
CA GLY A 119 -34.77 0.79 0.63
C GLY A 119 -35.89 1.79 0.87
N LEU A 120 -36.03 2.82 0.03
CA LEU A 120 -37.14 3.77 0.09
C LEU A 120 -38.50 3.06 -0.04
N PHE A 121 -38.58 2.03 -0.90
CA PHE A 121 -39.77 1.20 -1.11
C PHE A 121 -39.87 0.02 -0.14
N GLY A 122 -38.94 -0.11 0.81
CA GLY A 122 -38.91 -1.22 1.77
C GLY A 122 -38.40 -2.55 1.18
N CYS A 123 -37.86 -2.55 -0.04
CA CYS A 123 -37.32 -3.73 -0.72
C CYS A 123 -35.79 -3.75 -0.79
N GLY A 124 -35.11 -2.99 0.09
CA GLY A 124 -33.66 -2.97 0.16
C GLY A 124 -33.08 -4.35 0.50
N THR A 125 -32.00 -4.74 -0.16
CA THR A 125 -31.24 -5.96 0.15
C THR A 125 -29.81 -5.59 0.54
N ALA A 126 -29.27 -6.22 1.57
CA ALA A 126 -27.92 -5.92 2.05
C ALA A 126 -26.87 -6.05 0.91
N PRO A 127 -25.92 -5.11 0.78
CA PRO A 127 -24.88 -5.19 -0.25
C PRO A 127 -24.01 -6.43 -0.05
N ILE A 128 -23.94 -7.30 -1.06
CA ILE A 128 -23.26 -8.60 -0.96
C ILE A 128 -21.76 -8.46 -1.20
N LEU A 129 -21.35 -7.61 -2.15
CA LEU A 129 -19.95 -7.59 -2.61
C LEU A 129 -19.11 -6.53 -1.91
N VAL A 130 -19.69 -5.58 -1.17
CA VAL A 130 -18.94 -4.46 -0.55
C VAL A 130 -17.78 -4.95 0.32
N GLY A 131 -18.00 -5.99 1.14
CA GLY A 131 -16.94 -6.58 1.95
C GLY A 131 -15.80 -7.19 1.11
N ARG A 132 -16.14 -7.91 0.04
CA ARG A 132 -15.14 -8.50 -0.88
C ARG A 132 -14.40 -7.42 -1.67
N THR A 133 -15.08 -6.35 -2.05
CA THR A 133 -14.45 -5.21 -2.73
C THR A 133 -13.50 -4.46 -1.80
N LEU A 134 -13.88 -4.22 -0.55
CA LEU A 134 -12.99 -3.63 0.46
C LEU A 134 -11.79 -4.55 0.74
N GLN A 135 -12.00 -5.86 0.80
CA GLN A 135 -10.90 -6.83 0.91
C GLN A 135 -9.92 -6.69 -0.25
N PHE A 136 -10.44 -6.70 -1.48
CA PHE A 136 -9.65 -6.58 -2.69
C PHE A 136 -8.88 -5.25 -2.72
N PHE A 137 -9.55 -4.15 -2.34
CA PHE A 137 -8.94 -2.83 -2.26
C PHE A 137 -7.82 -2.77 -1.23
N ALA A 138 -8.07 -3.22 0.02
CA ALA A 138 -7.06 -3.20 1.08
C ALA A 138 -5.83 -4.06 0.73
N TRP A 139 -6.06 -5.24 0.16
CA TRP A 139 -4.96 -6.11 -0.31
C TRP A 139 -4.21 -5.53 -1.50
N GLY A 140 -4.92 -4.95 -2.48
CA GLY A 140 -4.31 -4.29 -3.64
C GLY A 140 -3.44 -3.11 -3.22
N LEU A 141 -3.94 -2.29 -2.29
CA LEU A 141 -3.22 -1.16 -1.72
C LEU A 141 -1.96 -1.61 -0.96
N ALA A 142 -2.11 -2.56 -0.03
CA ALA A 142 -0.99 -3.08 0.75
C ALA A 142 0.09 -3.73 -0.15
N LYS A 143 -0.32 -4.48 -1.18
CA LYS A 143 0.59 -5.06 -2.17
C LYS A 143 1.36 -3.97 -2.92
N SER A 144 0.67 -2.92 -3.38
CA SER A 144 1.32 -1.83 -4.13
C SER A 144 2.35 -1.10 -3.27
N LEU A 145 2.00 -0.81 -2.01
CA LEU A 145 2.90 -0.15 -1.05
C LEU A 145 4.13 -1.03 -0.73
N ILE A 146 3.96 -2.33 -0.51
CA ILE A 146 5.09 -3.20 -0.16
C ILE A 146 6.02 -3.48 -1.35
N VAL A 147 5.47 -3.55 -2.57
CA VAL A 147 6.26 -3.66 -3.80
C VAL A 147 7.08 -2.38 -4.01
N ALA A 148 6.44 -1.20 -3.90
CA ALA A 148 7.15 0.07 -3.99
C ALA A 148 8.25 0.20 -2.92
N SER A 149 7.98 -0.23 -1.69
CA SER A 149 8.95 -0.31 -0.61
C SER A 149 10.16 -1.17 -0.97
N GLY A 150 9.93 -2.42 -1.41
CA GLY A 150 11.01 -3.34 -1.79
C GLY A 150 11.87 -2.81 -2.94
N MET A 151 11.23 -2.21 -3.94
CA MET A 151 11.94 -1.63 -5.09
C MET A 151 12.80 -0.42 -4.69
N LEU A 152 12.25 0.52 -3.92
CA LEU A 152 13.01 1.69 -3.44
C LEU A 152 14.15 1.29 -2.53
N GLY A 153 13.93 0.34 -1.61
CA GLY A 153 14.97 -0.18 -0.73
C GLY A 153 16.09 -0.88 -1.50
N ALA A 154 15.75 -1.68 -2.51
CA ALA A 154 16.73 -2.33 -3.38
C ALA A 154 17.55 -1.33 -4.19
N MET A 155 16.90 -0.33 -4.80
CA MET A 155 17.57 0.76 -5.50
C MET A 155 18.49 1.53 -4.56
N ALA A 156 18.08 1.73 -3.30
CA ALA A 156 18.91 2.40 -2.31
C ALA A 156 20.17 1.63 -1.94
N GLY A 157 20.04 0.32 -1.73
CA GLY A 157 21.17 -0.56 -1.49
C GLY A 157 22.15 -0.59 -2.67
N ILE A 158 21.64 -0.75 -3.89
CA ILE A 158 22.47 -0.86 -5.10
C ILE A 158 23.15 0.47 -5.44
N GLY A 159 22.40 1.57 -5.47
CA GLY A 159 22.95 2.89 -5.77
C GLY A 159 24.08 3.27 -4.80
N SER A 160 23.90 2.95 -3.51
CA SER A 160 24.95 3.13 -2.50
C SER A 160 26.14 2.17 -2.69
N ALA A 161 25.89 0.88 -2.98
CA ALA A 161 26.96 -0.12 -3.11
C ALA A 161 27.85 0.11 -4.34
N TYR A 162 27.26 0.54 -5.46
CA TYR A 162 27.99 0.82 -6.71
C TYR A 162 28.48 2.28 -6.82
N SER A 163 28.22 3.11 -5.82
CA SER A 163 28.60 4.53 -5.81
C SER A 163 28.15 5.27 -7.08
N TRP A 164 26.90 5.05 -7.51
CA TRP A 164 26.37 5.69 -8.71
C TRP A 164 26.46 7.22 -8.60
N LYS A 165 26.93 7.86 -9.67
CA LYS A 165 27.17 9.30 -9.68
C LYS A 165 25.84 10.04 -9.55
N GLY A 166 25.63 10.71 -8.42
CA GLY A 166 24.35 11.35 -8.06
C GLY A 166 23.65 10.74 -6.84
N TRP A 167 24.11 9.57 -6.37
CA TRP A 167 23.66 8.98 -5.11
C TRP A 167 24.52 9.45 -3.95
N SER A 168 24.11 10.56 -3.31
CA SER A 168 24.69 10.96 -2.04
C SER A 168 24.24 10.02 -0.92
N ALA A 169 25.01 9.95 0.18
CA ALA A 169 24.62 9.21 1.38
C ALA A 169 23.25 9.69 1.91
N MET A 170 22.96 10.99 1.81
CA MET A 170 21.66 11.56 2.15
C MET A 170 20.55 11.08 1.20
N GLY A 171 20.81 11.01 -0.10
CA GLY A 171 19.88 10.44 -1.09
C GLY A 171 19.54 8.99 -0.76
N ALA A 172 20.54 8.17 -0.46
CA ALA A 172 20.33 6.78 -0.08
C ALA A 172 19.55 6.61 1.23
N ALA A 173 19.89 7.41 2.24
CA ALA A 173 19.18 7.42 3.52
C ALA A 173 17.72 7.84 3.34
N SER A 174 17.46 8.89 2.56
CA SER A 174 16.10 9.38 2.31
C SER A 174 15.24 8.36 1.57
N MET A 175 15.75 7.73 0.51
CA MET A 175 15.03 6.66 -0.21
C MET A 175 14.79 5.43 0.66
N SER A 176 15.75 5.05 1.51
CA SER A 176 15.58 3.97 2.48
C SER A 176 14.50 4.29 3.51
N ALA A 177 14.46 5.53 4.01
CA ALA A 177 13.43 6.00 4.92
C ALA A 177 12.04 5.96 4.25
N THR A 178 11.92 6.45 3.01
CA THR A 178 10.67 6.36 2.24
C THR A 178 10.24 4.91 2.03
N ALA A 179 11.16 4.01 1.68
CA ALA A 179 10.87 2.58 1.55
C ALA A 179 10.29 2.01 2.84
N LEU A 180 10.87 2.34 4.00
CA LEU A 180 10.39 1.86 5.30
C LEU A 180 9.03 2.44 5.69
N VAL A 181 8.78 3.72 5.41
CA VAL A 181 7.46 4.34 5.60
C VAL A 181 6.40 3.58 4.80
N LEU A 182 6.67 3.28 3.52
CA LEU A 182 5.73 2.53 2.67
C LEU A 182 5.48 1.11 3.20
N ALA A 183 6.52 0.42 3.71
CA ALA A 183 6.34 -0.89 4.36
C ALA A 183 5.45 -0.78 5.61
N ALA A 184 5.71 0.22 6.47
CA ALA A 184 4.89 0.45 7.66
C ALA A 184 3.43 0.76 7.30
N MET A 185 3.20 1.57 6.25
CA MET A 185 1.85 1.84 5.73
C MET A 185 1.19 0.57 5.19
N ALA A 186 1.90 -0.30 4.49
CA ALA A 186 1.34 -1.58 4.00
C ALA A 186 0.84 -2.46 5.16
N PHE A 187 1.64 -2.61 6.22
CA PHE A 187 1.20 -3.30 7.44
C PHE A 187 0.05 -2.57 8.13
N GLY A 188 0.05 -1.24 8.15
CA GLY A 188 -1.02 -0.42 8.70
C GLY A 188 -2.36 -0.64 8.00
N VAL A 189 -2.38 -0.64 6.67
CA VAL A 189 -3.59 -0.91 5.87
C VAL A 189 -4.17 -2.29 6.20
N LEU A 190 -3.34 -3.34 6.22
CA LEU A 190 -3.81 -4.69 6.53
C LEU A 190 -4.26 -4.82 7.98
N TYR A 191 -3.53 -4.23 8.92
CA TYR A 191 -3.89 -4.24 10.33
C TYR A 191 -5.24 -3.56 10.55
N LEU A 192 -5.46 -2.36 10.01
CA LEU A 192 -6.72 -1.64 10.12
C LEU A 192 -7.88 -2.41 9.47
N TYR A 193 -7.67 -2.96 8.27
CA TYR A 193 -8.67 -3.77 7.58
C TYR A 193 -9.08 -5.01 8.41
N ARG A 194 -8.11 -5.76 8.93
CA ARG A 194 -8.38 -6.96 9.76
C ARG A 194 -8.95 -6.61 11.12
N PHE A 195 -8.53 -5.50 11.71
CA PHE A 195 -9.06 -5.00 12.98
C PHE A 195 -10.55 -4.66 12.83
N GLN A 196 -10.93 -3.89 11.80
CA GLN A 196 -12.33 -3.55 11.52
C GLN A 196 -13.20 -4.80 11.30
N LEU A 197 -12.69 -5.81 10.59
CA LEU A 197 -13.40 -7.08 10.43
C LEU A 197 -13.56 -7.84 11.75
N SER A 198 -12.50 -7.92 12.54
CA SER A 198 -12.52 -8.62 13.84
C SER A 198 -13.50 -7.96 14.80
N ASP A 199 -13.51 -6.63 14.83
CA ASP A 199 -14.42 -5.85 15.67
C ASP A 199 -15.85 -5.91 15.16
N ALA A 200 -16.08 -5.94 13.85
CA ALA A 200 -17.41 -6.16 13.29
C ALA A 200 -17.97 -7.54 13.71
N GLN A 201 -17.11 -8.57 13.73
CA GLN A 201 -17.46 -9.91 14.19
C GLN A 201 -17.69 -9.95 15.70
N LEU A 202 -16.82 -9.35 16.52
CA LEU A 202 -16.98 -9.30 17.97
C LEU A 202 -18.19 -8.45 18.38
N ALA A 203 -18.46 -7.36 17.67
CA ALA A 203 -19.65 -6.55 17.83
C ALA A 203 -20.92 -7.36 17.54
N THR A 204 -20.89 -8.43 16.73
CA THR A 204 -22.08 -9.30 16.61
C THR A 204 -22.51 -9.87 17.97
N GLY A 205 -21.56 -10.20 18.84
CA GLY A 205 -21.80 -10.72 20.20
C GLY A 205 -21.70 -9.71 21.35
N ALA A 206 -21.00 -8.59 21.19
CA ALA A 206 -20.77 -7.61 22.27
C ALA A 206 -21.66 -6.37 22.12
N GLY A 207 -22.74 -6.30 22.91
CA GLY A 207 -23.45 -5.07 23.31
C GLY A 207 -24.19 -4.25 22.24
N ASN A 208 -25.31 -3.63 22.65
CA ASN A 208 -26.07 -2.66 21.84
C ASN A 208 -25.37 -1.30 21.84
N SER A 209 -24.38 -1.09 20.95
CA SER A 209 -23.90 0.28 20.72
C SER A 209 -25.02 1.13 20.09
N PRO A 210 -25.16 2.41 20.47
CA PRO A 210 -26.26 3.25 19.98
C PRO A 210 -26.24 3.40 18.46
N VAL A 211 -25.04 3.51 17.87
CA VAL A 211 -24.84 3.57 16.41
C VAL A 211 -25.34 2.30 15.74
N ARG A 212 -25.07 1.12 16.31
CA ARG A 212 -25.52 -0.16 15.76
C ARG A 212 -27.04 -0.30 15.82
N THR A 213 -27.66 0.13 16.91
CA THR A 213 -29.12 0.13 17.04
C THR A 213 -29.76 1.05 15.99
N HIS A 214 -29.16 2.22 15.74
CA HIS A 214 -29.60 3.12 14.67
C HIS A 214 -29.45 2.50 13.28
N LEU A 215 -28.28 1.92 12.98
CA LEU A 215 -28.04 1.25 11.69
C LEU A 215 -28.99 0.06 11.48
N ARG A 216 -29.30 -0.70 12.54
CA ARG A 216 -30.30 -1.79 12.49
C ARG A 216 -31.70 -1.26 12.25
N SER A 217 -32.08 -0.16 12.89
CA SER A 217 -33.40 0.48 12.69
C SER A 217 -33.55 0.96 11.24
N ILE A 218 -32.53 1.65 10.72
CA ILE A 218 -32.49 2.08 9.31
C ILE A 218 -32.58 0.86 8.38
N HIS A 219 -31.77 -0.17 8.65
CA HIS A 219 -31.77 -1.38 7.85
C HIS A 219 -33.14 -2.08 7.86
N ALA A 220 -33.73 -2.28 9.05
CA ALA A 220 -35.05 -2.89 9.20
C ALA A 220 -36.14 -2.07 8.49
N TRP A 221 -36.07 -0.74 8.55
CA TRP A 221 -36.98 0.12 7.80
C TRP A 221 -36.80 -0.03 6.29
N MET A 222 -35.55 -0.10 5.82
CA MET A 222 -35.23 -0.29 4.40
C MET A 222 -35.62 -1.67 3.87
N THR A 223 -35.70 -2.69 4.73
CA THR A 223 -36.01 -4.08 4.34
C THR A 223 -37.41 -4.54 4.76
N ARG A 224 -38.29 -3.65 5.21
CA ARG A 224 -39.61 -3.96 5.79
C ARG A 224 -40.55 -4.84 4.95
N ASN A 225 -40.38 -4.86 3.62
CA ASN A 225 -41.20 -5.65 2.69
C ASN A 225 -40.48 -6.92 2.17
N VAL A 226 -39.21 -7.13 2.54
CA VAL A 226 -38.46 -8.33 2.18
C VAL A 226 -38.81 -9.42 3.18
N ARG A 227 -39.46 -10.49 2.71
CA ARG A 227 -39.72 -11.67 3.55
C ARG A 227 -38.38 -12.30 3.93
N ALA A 228 -38.20 -12.58 5.22
CA ALA A 228 -37.02 -13.31 5.69
C ALA A 228 -36.95 -14.66 4.98
N SER A 229 -35.97 -14.81 4.09
CA SER A 229 -35.61 -16.05 3.42
C SER A 229 -34.62 -16.84 4.27
#